data_AF-A0A8K0F100-F1
#
_entry.id   AF-A0A8K0F100-F1
#
_cell.length_a   1.000
_cell.length_b   1.000
_cell.length_c   1.000
_cell.angle_alpha   90.00
_cell.angle_beta   90.00
_cell.angle_gamma   90.00
#
_symmetry.space_group_name_H-M   'P 1'
#
loop_
_entity.id
_entity.type
_entity.pdbx_description
1 polymer ?
#
loop_
_entity_poly.entity_id
_entity_poly.type
_entity_poly.pdbx_seq_one_letter_code
_entity_poly.pdbx_strand_id
1 'polypeptide(L)'
;MLKRLLFVRSFAAKPSAAAPKASKEGGKSSAAVAPKSTIPGGIPINILKTGQDPVLKGVDQYPDWLQPLGAGLPSLPDLLAQPFDSLLPVTRKRLFKLQNRDKIKKANSLLAKK
;
A
#
# COMPACT_ATOMS: atom_id res chain seq x y z
N MET A 1 24.89 -5.47 48.06
CA MET A 1 24.21 -4.39 47.32
C MET A 1 24.67 -4.42 45.86
N LEU A 2 23.88 -5.00 44.95
CA LEU A 2 24.22 -5.10 43.53
C LEU A 2 23.68 -3.88 42.76
N LYS A 3 24.57 -3.04 42.23
CA LYS A 3 24.22 -1.89 41.40
C LYS A 3 23.91 -2.37 39.97
N ARG A 4 22.65 -2.25 39.54
CA ARG A 4 22.25 -2.45 38.14
C ARG A 4 22.78 -1.29 37.29
N LEU A 5 23.67 -1.58 36.34
CA LEU A 5 24.02 -0.65 35.27
C LEU A 5 22.82 -0.51 34.33
N LEU A 6 22.21 0.68 34.27
CA LEU A 6 21.26 1.05 33.23
C LEU A 6 22.04 1.59 32.03
N PHE A 7 22.04 0.85 30.93
CA PHE A 7 22.62 1.31 29.67
C PHE A 7 21.58 2.20 28.95
N VAL A 8 21.63 3.50 29.20
CA VAL A 8 20.84 4.50 28.46
C VAL A 8 21.52 4.73 27.12
N ARG A 9 20.89 4.31 26.03
CA ARG A 9 21.37 4.54 24.67
C ARG A 9 20.91 5.93 24.22
N SER A 10 21.71 6.95 24.52
CA SER A 10 21.50 8.31 23.99
C SER A 10 21.72 8.34 22.48
N PHE A 11 20.70 8.70 21.71
CA PHE A 11 20.87 9.07 20.31
C PHE A 11 21.44 10.50 20.25
N ALA A 12 22.63 10.65 19.67
CA ALA A 12 23.26 11.96 19.47
C ALA A 12 22.52 12.73 18.37
N ALA A 13 21.82 13.81 18.75
CA ALA A 13 21.37 14.84 17.83
C ALA A 13 22.59 15.68 17.40
N LYS A 14 22.94 15.67 16.11
CA LYS A 14 23.88 16.63 15.54
C LYS A 14 23.09 17.87 15.04
N PRO A 15 23.51 19.09 15.40
CA PRO A 15 22.88 20.32 14.92
C PRO A 15 23.25 20.61 13.46
N SER A 16 22.31 21.27 12.80
CA SER A 16 22.38 21.82 11.44
C SER A 16 23.60 22.73 11.24
N ALA A 17 24.34 22.51 10.16
CA ALA A 17 25.27 23.49 9.60
C ALA A 17 25.05 23.55 8.09
N ALA A 18 24.62 24.71 7.61
CA ALA A 18 24.34 25.01 6.22
C ALA A 18 25.63 24.96 5.37
N ALA A 19 25.56 24.28 4.24
CA ALA A 19 26.43 24.53 3.09
C ALA A 19 25.55 24.49 1.82
N PRO A 20 25.59 25.52 0.96
CA PRO A 20 24.72 25.61 -0.20
C PRO A 20 25.26 24.67 -1.28
N LYS A 21 24.54 23.59 -1.58
CA LYS A 21 24.77 22.81 -2.79
C LYS A 21 23.66 23.09 -3.78
N ALA A 22 24.03 23.91 -4.76
CA ALA A 22 23.55 23.95 -6.13
C ALA A 22 22.16 23.33 -6.35
N SER A 23 21.20 24.23 -6.52
CA SER A 23 19.94 24.03 -7.22
C SER A 23 20.17 23.29 -8.54
N LYS A 24 20.09 21.95 -8.50
CA LYS A 24 19.80 21.16 -9.68
C LYS A 24 18.30 21.28 -9.88
N GLU A 25 17.95 22.04 -10.91
CA GLU A 25 16.61 22.29 -11.43
C GLU A 25 15.63 21.20 -11.02
N GLY A 26 14.66 21.60 -10.21
CA GLY A 26 13.43 20.86 -10.04
C GLY A 26 12.84 20.70 -11.43
N GLY A 27 12.99 19.50 -12.00
CA GLY A 27 12.28 19.09 -13.18
C GLY A 27 10.81 19.38 -12.91
N LYS A 28 10.24 20.29 -13.71
CA LYS A 28 8.81 20.55 -13.77
C LYS A 28 8.10 19.22 -13.61
N SER A 29 7.40 19.04 -12.50
CA SER A 29 6.31 18.09 -12.42
C SER A 29 5.25 18.64 -13.38
N SER A 30 5.44 18.40 -14.68
CA SER A 30 4.34 18.47 -15.62
C SER A 30 3.28 17.55 -15.05
N ALA A 31 2.11 18.12 -14.75
CA ALA A 31 0.93 17.33 -14.46
C ALA A 31 0.84 16.28 -15.57
N ALA A 32 1.11 15.02 -15.21
CA ALA A 32 1.17 13.94 -16.17
C ALA A 32 -0.24 13.80 -16.75
N VAL A 33 -0.43 14.27 -17.98
CA VAL A 33 -1.66 14.03 -18.73
C VAL A 33 -1.84 12.53 -18.78
N ALA A 34 -3.00 12.04 -18.33
CA ALA A 34 -3.28 10.61 -18.36
C ALA A 34 -3.11 10.10 -19.79
N PRO A 35 -2.31 9.04 -20.02
CA PRO A 35 -2.08 8.53 -21.36
C PRO A 35 -3.42 8.09 -21.96
N LYS A 36 -3.70 8.51 -23.20
CA LYS A 36 -4.90 8.10 -23.93
C LYS A 36 -4.50 7.04 -24.94
N SER A 37 -5.20 5.91 -24.92
CA SER A 37 -5.01 4.85 -25.91
C SER A 37 -5.19 5.40 -27.32
N THR A 38 -4.34 4.96 -28.24
CA THR A 38 -4.46 5.30 -29.67
C THR A 38 -5.62 4.55 -30.35
N ILE A 39 -6.12 3.48 -29.72
CA ILE A 39 -7.17 2.60 -30.24
C ILE A 39 -8.50 2.83 -29.48
N PRO A 40 -9.66 2.93 -30.16
CA PRO A 40 -10.96 3.03 -29.49
C PRO A 40 -11.23 1.79 -28.64
N GLY A 41 -11.55 1.99 -27.36
CA GLY A 41 -11.76 0.89 -26.41
C GLY A 41 -10.48 0.21 -25.91
N GLY A 42 -9.30 0.70 -26.31
CA GLY A 42 -8.01 0.24 -25.80
C GLY A 42 -7.71 0.80 -24.41
N ILE A 43 -7.05 -0.01 -23.57
CA ILE A 43 -6.54 0.43 -22.27
C ILE A 43 -5.08 0.85 -22.44
N PRO A 44 -4.68 2.08 -22.06
CA PRO A 44 -3.32 2.59 -22.22
C PRO A 44 -2.34 1.89 -21.27
N ILE A 45 -1.88 0.70 -21.65
CA ILE A 45 -1.00 -0.18 -20.85
C ILE A 45 0.29 -0.50 -21.61
N ASN A 46 0.31 -0.37 -22.94
CA ASN A 46 1.48 -0.76 -23.72
C ASN A 46 2.69 0.14 -23.39
N ILE A 47 3.77 -0.48 -22.92
CA ILE A 47 5.04 0.17 -22.61
C ILE A 47 6.09 -0.01 -23.73
N LEU A 48 5.81 -0.86 -24.72
CA LEU A 48 6.74 -1.18 -25.79
C LEU A 48 6.68 -0.12 -26.89
N LYS A 49 7.85 0.25 -27.44
CA LYS A 49 7.97 1.20 -28.56
C LYS A 49 7.18 0.76 -29.80
N THR A 50 7.17 -0.55 -30.04
CA THR A 50 6.43 -1.21 -31.11
C THR A 50 5.44 -2.18 -30.46
N GLY A 51 4.30 -1.67 -30.04
CA GLY A 51 3.21 -2.43 -29.47
C GLY A 51 1.91 -1.65 -29.60
N GLN A 52 0.79 -2.35 -29.49
CA GLN A 52 -0.54 -1.75 -29.48
C GLN A 52 -1.20 -1.98 -28.13
N ASP A 53 -2.05 -1.04 -27.73
CA ASP A 53 -2.83 -1.17 -26.51
C ASP A 53 -3.86 -2.31 -26.62
N PRO A 54 -4.02 -3.14 -25.57
CA PRO A 54 -5.03 -4.20 -25.57
C PRO A 54 -6.44 -3.62 -25.52
N VAL A 55 -7.36 -4.22 -26.28
CA VAL A 55 -8.78 -3.85 -26.30
C VAL A 55 -9.53 -4.55 -25.16
N LEU A 56 -10.40 -3.81 -24.46
CA LEU A 56 -11.30 -4.37 -23.45
C LEU A 56 -12.24 -5.40 -24.09
N LYS A 57 -12.23 -6.60 -23.50
CA LYS A 57 -13.11 -7.69 -23.90
C LYS A 57 -14.35 -7.73 -23.00
N GLY A 58 -15.36 -8.50 -23.39
CA GLY A 58 -16.51 -8.78 -22.53
C GLY A 58 -16.09 -9.53 -21.25
N VAL A 59 -16.88 -9.40 -20.18
CA VAL A 59 -16.57 -9.98 -18.86
C VAL A 59 -16.36 -11.49 -18.92
N ASP A 60 -17.10 -12.19 -19.79
CA ASP A 60 -17.05 -13.65 -19.98
C ASP A 60 -15.74 -14.15 -20.60
N GLN A 61 -14.96 -13.26 -21.21
CA GLN A 61 -13.65 -13.63 -21.78
C GLN A 61 -12.53 -13.62 -20.73
N TYR A 62 -12.81 -13.09 -19.53
CA TYR A 62 -11.85 -13.06 -18.44
C TYR A 62 -12.07 -14.25 -17.50
N PRO A 63 -11.02 -14.75 -16.84
CA PRO A 63 -11.15 -15.84 -15.89
C PRO A 63 -12.05 -15.51 -14.69
N ASP A 64 -12.72 -16.54 -14.15
CA ASP A 64 -13.66 -16.41 -13.03
C ASP A 64 -13.04 -15.79 -11.76
N TRP A 65 -11.73 -15.94 -11.56
CA TRP A 65 -11.05 -15.35 -10.40
C TRP A 65 -10.99 -13.82 -10.44
N LEU A 66 -11.23 -13.18 -11.59
CA LEU A 66 -11.23 -11.73 -11.73
C LEU A 66 -12.48 -11.09 -11.10
N GLN A 67 -13.64 -11.71 -11.28
CA GLN A 67 -14.92 -11.21 -10.78
C GLN A 67 -14.93 -10.95 -9.25
N PRO A 68 -14.47 -11.87 -8.39
CA PRO A 68 -14.47 -11.63 -6.94
C PRO A 68 -13.51 -10.52 -6.49
N LEU A 69 -12.54 -10.10 -7.32
CA LEU A 69 -11.66 -8.98 -6.98
C LEU A 69 -12.37 -7.62 -6.99
N GLY A 70 -13.43 -7.47 -7.81
CA GLY A 70 -14.21 -6.25 -7.91
C GLY A 70 -15.15 -6.01 -6.73
N ALA A 71 -15.64 -7.08 -6.08
CA ALA A 71 -16.56 -7.01 -4.95
C ALA A 71 -15.93 -6.45 -3.66
N GLY A 72 -14.61 -6.21 -3.67
CA GLY A 72 -13.86 -5.80 -2.49
C GLY A 72 -13.59 -6.97 -1.55
N LEU A 73 -12.59 -6.78 -0.70
CA LEU A 73 -12.19 -7.80 0.27
C LEU A 73 -12.85 -7.50 1.63
N PRO A 74 -13.32 -8.52 2.37
CA PRO A 74 -14.09 -8.34 3.59
C PRO A 74 -13.34 -7.51 4.64
N SER A 75 -14.10 -6.77 5.43
CA SER A 75 -13.57 -5.91 6.48
C SER A 75 -13.27 -6.71 7.76
N LEU A 76 -12.58 -6.08 8.72
CA LEU A 76 -12.24 -6.74 10.00
C LEU A 76 -13.49 -7.18 10.81
N PRO A 77 -14.54 -6.35 10.99
CA PRO A 77 -15.73 -6.80 11.71
C PRO A 77 -16.45 -7.95 10.99
N ASP A 78 -16.55 -7.91 9.66
CA ASP A 78 -17.19 -8.99 8.88
C ASP A 78 -16.45 -10.32 9.06
N LEU A 79 -15.12 -10.27 9.09
CA LEU A 79 -14.28 -11.46 9.31
C LEU A 79 -14.33 -11.97 10.75
N LEU A 80 -14.60 -11.10 11.73
CA LEU A 80 -14.76 -11.50 13.14
C LEU A 80 -16.16 -12.04 13.43
N ALA A 81 -17.15 -11.69 12.63
CA ALA A 81 -18.52 -12.21 12.74
C ALA A 81 -18.63 -13.68 12.32
N GLN A 82 -17.66 -14.19 11.55
CA GLN A 82 -17.60 -15.60 11.15
C GLN A 82 -16.67 -16.41 12.05
N PRO A 83 -17.01 -17.70 12.33
CA PRO A 83 -16.12 -18.56 13.09
C PRO A 83 -14.80 -18.79 12.32
N PHE A 84 -13.68 -18.85 13.05
CA PHE A 84 -12.35 -18.95 12.43
C PHE A 84 -12.20 -20.14 11.47
N ASP A 85 -12.81 -21.28 11.82
CA ASP A 85 -12.69 -22.51 11.04
C ASP A 85 -13.53 -22.53 9.77
N SER A 86 -14.55 -21.67 9.65
CA SER A 86 -15.34 -21.54 8.41
C SER A 86 -14.65 -20.68 7.35
N LEU A 87 -13.60 -19.95 7.73
CA LEU A 87 -12.89 -19.05 6.83
C LEU A 87 -11.93 -19.82 5.92
N LEU A 88 -12.01 -19.53 4.62
CA LEU A 88 -11.01 -19.95 3.65
C LEU A 88 -9.58 -19.61 4.11
N PRO A 89 -8.56 -20.41 3.77
CA PRO A 89 -7.17 -20.14 4.18
C PRO A 89 -6.68 -18.73 3.81
N VAL A 90 -7.13 -18.20 2.67
CA VAL A 90 -6.78 -16.85 2.19
C VAL A 90 -7.40 -15.76 3.08
N THR A 91 -8.67 -15.92 3.49
CA THR A 91 -9.35 -14.95 4.36
C THR A 91 -8.82 -15.00 5.79
N ARG A 92 -8.42 -16.18 6.30
CA ARG A 92 -7.72 -16.29 7.60
C ARG A 92 -6.41 -15.50 7.64
N LYS A 93 -5.57 -15.63 6.60
CA LYS A 93 -4.34 -14.82 6.48
C LYS A 93 -4.64 -13.31 6.49
N ARG A 94 -5.72 -12.88 5.83
CA ARG A 94 -6.16 -11.48 5.83
C ARG A 94 -6.60 -11.02 7.22
N LEU A 95 -7.36 -11.84 7.95
CA LEU A 95 -7.80 -11.54 9.32
C LEU A 95 -6.61 -11.20 10.23
N PHE A 96 -5.56 -12.01 10.23
CA PHE A 96 -4.36 -11.74 11.03
C PHE A 96 -3.65 -10.43 10.63
N LYS A 97 -3.55 -10.14 9.32
CA LYS A 97 -2.99 -8.87 8.85
C LYS A 97 -3.81 -7.67 9.31
N LEU A 98 -5.13 -7.77 9.26
CA LEU A 98 -6.02 -6.70 9.71
C LEU A 98 -5.96 -6.50 11.23
N GLN A 99 -5.91 -7.57 12.02
CA GLN A 99 -5.71 -7.49 13.47
C GLN A 99 -4.39 -6.82 13.83
N ASN A 100 -3.30 -7.18 13.16
CA ASN A 100 -2.00 -6.54 13.38
C ASN A 100 -2.03 -5.05 13.02
N ARG A 101 -2.67 -4.70 11.90
CA ARG A 101 -2.84 -3.30 11.50
C ARG A 101 -3.66 -2.51 12.53
N ASP A 102 -4.72 -3.09 13.07
CA ASP A 102 -5.55 -2.44 14.09
C ASP A 102 -4.78 -2.22 15.40
N LYS A 103 -4.01 -3.22 15.86
CA LYS A 103 -3.11 -3.08 17.03
C LYS A 103 -2.11 -1.94 16.85
N ILE A 104 -1.45 -1.87 15.69
CA ILE A 104 -0.48 -0.80 15.38
C ILE A 104 -1.18 0.57 15.34
N LYS A 105 -2.35 0.66 14.71
CA LYS A 105 -3.12 1.91 14.63
C LYS A 105 -3.50 2.41 16.03
N LYS A 106 -3.96 1.52 16.91
CA LYS A 106 -4.26 1.84 18.31
C LYS A 106 -3.01 2.32 19.06
N ALA A 107 -1.88 1.63 18.94
CA ALA A 107 -0.62 2.04 19.56
C ALA A 107 -0.17 3.44 19.08
N ASN A 108 -0.17 3.69 17.77
CA ASN A 108 0.18 4.99 17.20
C ASN A 108 -0.76 6.10 17.67
N SER A 109 -2.06 5.80 17.81
CA SER A 109 -3.05 6.78 18.30
C SER A 109 -2.85 7.17 19.76
N LEU A 110 -2.26 6.29 20.59
CA LEU A 110 -1.92 6.60 21.97
C LEU A 110 -0.65 7.45 22.06
N LEU A 111 0.35 7.13 21.23
CA LEU A 111 1.60 7.90 21.14
C LEU A 111 1.38 9.31 20.58
N ALA A 112 0.46 9.47 19.62
CA ALA A 112 0.16 10.79 19.02
C ALA A 112 -0.60 11.74 19.96
N LYS A 113 -1.21 11.22 21.03
CA LYS A 113 -1.91 12.04 22.05
C LYS A 113 -0.97 12.51 23.17
N LYS A 114 0.30 12.10 23.15
CA LYS A 114 1.34 12.48 24.10
C LYS A 114 2.20 13.58 23.52
#